data_AF-Q79A16-F1
#
_entry.id   AF-Q79A16-F1
#
_cell.length_a   1.000
_cell.length_b   1.000
_cell.length_c   1.000
_cell.angle_alpha   90.00
_cell.angle_beta   90.00
_cell.angle_gamma   90.00
#
_symmetry.space_group_name_H-M   'P 1'
#
loop_
_entity.id
_entity.type
_entity.pdbx_description
1 polymer ?
#
loop_
_entity_poly.entity_id
_entity_poly.type
_entity_poly.pdbx_seq_one_letter_code
_entity_poly.pdbx_strand_id
1 'polypeptide(L)' 'MKINNNFNIDSPVDNKDVAIVRGRKTDIFLKVFQVAPNIWVAPERYYGESLNINEDQKSDGGIYDS' A
#
# COMPACT_ATOMS: atom_id res chain seq x y z
N MET A 1 14.15 9.30 -16.86
CA MET A 1 13.66 9.63 -15.51
C MET A 1 14.15 8.55 -14.54
N LYS A 2 14.42 8.86 -13.27
CA LYS A 2 15.00 7.90 -12.29
C LYS A 2 13.91 7.11 -11.54
N ILE A 3 12.95 6.55 -12.25
CA ILE A 3 11.94 5.64 -11.68
C ILE A 3 12.34 4.21 -12.03
N ASN A 4 12.35 3.33 -11.05
CA ASN A 4 12.53 1.89 -11.27
C ASN A 4 11.24 1.30 -11.86
N ASN A 5 11.31 0.77 -13.07
CA ASN A 5 10.19 0.22 -13.82
C ASN A 5 10.27 -1.32 -13.99
N ASN A 6 11.13 -1.98 -13.20
CA ASN A 6 11.37 -3.42 -13.32
C ASN A 6 10.44 -4.29 -12.46
N PHE A 7 9.46 -3.68 -11.80
CA PHE A 7 8.54 -4.41 -10.92
C PHE A 7 7.28 -4.85 -11.64
N ASN A 8 6.80 -6.03 -11.25
CA ASN A 8 5.42 -6.46 -11.40
C ASN A 8 4.85 -6.80 -10.01
N ILE A 9 3.52 -6.95 -9.90
CA ILE A 9 2.89 -7.20 -8.60
C ILE A 9 3.39 -8.49 -7.93
N ASP A 10 3.79 -9.47 -8.74
CA ASP A 10 4.29 -10.78 -8.32
C ASP A 10 5.79 -10.81 -8.01
N SER A 11 6.49 -9.67 -8.13
CA SER A 11 7.94 -9.64 -7.96
C SER A 11 8.32 -10.17 -6.59
N PRO A 12 9.32 -11.07 -6.49
CA PRO A 12 9.68 -11.70 -5.23
C PRO A 12 10.26 -10.67 -4.26
N VAL A 13 10.12 -10.95 -2.96
CA VAL A 13 10.75 -10.14 -1.91
C VAL A 13 12.26 -10.37 -1.94
N ASP A 14 13.01 -9.28 -2.11
CA ASP A 14 14.48 -9.29 -2.17
C ASP A 14 15.14 -8.55 -1.00
N ASN A 15 14.33 -7.95 -0.11
CA ASN A 15 14.75 -7.14 1.04
C ASN A 15 15.57 -5.90 0.67
N LYS A 16 15.50 -5.45 -0.58
CA LYS A 16 16.17 -4.25 -1.08
C LYS A 16 15.19 -3.35 -1.83
N ASP A 17 14.70 -3.82 -2.96
CA ASP A 17 13.81 -3.07 -3.85
C ASP A 17 12.35 -3.52 -3.67
N VAL A 18 12.12 -4.73 -3.17
CA VAL A 18 10.81 -5.28 -2.77
C VAL A 18 10.91 -5.84 -1.35
N ALA A 19 10.07 -5.35 -0.44
CA ALA A 19 10.11 -5.73 0.98
C ALA A 19 8.71 -5.99 1.55
N ILE A 20 8.65 -6.67 2.70
CA ILE A 20 7.46 -6.75 3.55
C ILE A 20 7.74 -5.92 4.80
N VAL A 21 6.90 -4.92 5.08
CA VAL A 21 7.10 -3.98 6.19
C VAL A 21 5.88 -3.92 7.10
N ARG A 22 6.10 -3.64 8.40
CA ARG A 22 5.02 -3.49 9.38
C ARG A 22 4.36 -2.12 9.25
N GLY A 23 3.03 -2.08 9.22
CA GLY A 23 2.24 -0.86 9.29
C GLY A 23 2.26 -0.26 10.71
N ARG A 24 2.97 0.85 10.91
CA ARG A 24 3.16 1.50 12.22
C ARG A 24 3.56 0.49 13.32
N LYS A 25 2.81 0.44 14.42
CA LYS A 25 2.94 -0.50 15.55
C LYS A 25 1.81 -1.53 15.59
N THR A 26 1.12 -1.72 14.45
CA THR A 26 0.06 -2.73 14.31
C THR A 26 0.66 -4.08 13.95
N ASP A 27 -0.17 -5.11 13.84
CA ASP A 27 0.21 -6.44 13.34
C ASP A 27 -0.04 -6.62 11.83
N ILE A 28 -0.27 -5.53 11.10
CA ILE A 28 -0.43 -5.52 9.65
C ILE A 28 0.93 -5.45 8.96
N PHE A 29 1.10 -6.24 7.90
CA PHE A 29 2.29 -6.27 7.05
C PHE A 29 1.91 -5.99 5.60
N LEU A 30 2.72 -5.17 4.91
CA LEU A 30 2.44 -4.66 3.56
C LEU A 30 3.61 -4.98 2.64
N LYS A 31 3.31 -5.33 1.38
CA LYS A 31 4.33 -5.49 0.35
C LYS A 31 4.64 -4.12 -0.24
N VAL A 32 5.92 -3.75 -0.31
CA VAL A 32 6.34 -2.42 -0.78
C VAL A 32 7.41 -2.51 -1.85
N PHE A 33 7.38 -1.57 -2.78
CA PHE A 33 8.26 -1.50 -3.95
C PHE A 33 8.98 -0.15 -3.97
N GLN A 34 10.30 -0.15 -3.99
CA GLN A 34 11.11 1.07 -4.03
C GLN A 34 11.23 1.61 -5.46
N VAL A 35 10.38 2.58 -5.81
CA VAL A 35 10.38 3.18 -7.16
C VAL A 35 11.48 4.22 -7.36
N ALA A 36 12.01 4.81 -6.29
CA ALA A 36 13.15 5.72 -6.28
C ALA A 36 13.80 5.78 -4.87
N PRO A 37 15.01 6.35 -4.69
CA PRO A 37 15.64 6.43 -3.38
C PRO A 37 14.71 7.09 -2.34
N ASN A 38 14.42 6.36 -1.26
CA ASN A 38 13.49 6.72 -0.18
C ASN A 38 12.01 6.89 -0.58
N ILE A 39 11.63 6.59 -1.83
CA ILE A 39 10.24 6.67 -2.31
C ILE A 39 9.75 5.25 -2.61
N TRP A 40 8.68 4.86 -1.93
CA TRP A 40 8.11 3.51 -1.99
C TRP A 40 6.63 3.56 -2.35
N VAL A 41 6.15 2.49 -2.98
CA VAL A 41 4.74 2.26 -3.30
C VAL A 41 4.28 0.99 -2.60
N ALA A 42 3.14 1.06 -1.91
CA ALA A 42 2.42 -0.09 -1.34
C ALA A 42 1.12 -0.26 -2.15
N PRO A 43 1.01 -1.25 -3.06
CA PRO A 43 -0.11 -1.39 -3.97
C PRO A 43 -1.30 -2.11 -3.32
N GLU A 44 -1.65 -1.71 -2.10
CA GLU A 44 -2.83 -2.18 -1.36
C GLU A 44 -3.67 -0.98 -0.90
N ARG A 45 -4.86 -1.25 -0.34
CA ARG A 45 -5.67 -0.23 0.33
C ARG A 45 -4.90 0.36 1.51
N TYR A 46 -5.18 1.62 1.85
CA TYR A 46 -4.58 2.24 3.02
C TYR A 46 -4.98 1.48 4.30
N TYR A 47 -3.99 0.89 4.98
CA TYR A 47 -4.20 0.04 6.16
C TYR A 47 -4.77 0.77 7.39
N GLY A 48 -4.79 2.10 7.39
CA GLY A 48 -5.27 2.90 8.53
C GLY A 48 -6.78 3.15 8.53
N GLU A 49 -7.50 2.73 7.49
CA GLU A 49 -8.94 2.95 7.37
C GLU A 49 -9.67 1.63 7.09
N SER A 50 -10.85 1.47 7.67
CA SER A 50 -11.72 0.33 7.40
C SER A 50 -12.30 0.43 5.99
N LEU A 51 -12.32 -0.68 5.25
CA LEU A 51 -12.91 -0.73 3.91
C LEU A 51 -14.43 -0.59 3.95
N ASN A 52 -15.04 -1.14 5.01
CA ASN A 52 -16.47 -1.03 5.29
C ASN A 52 -16.65 -0.06 6.47
N ILE A 53 -17.43 0.99 6.24
CA ILE A 53 -17.78 1.99 7.24
C ILE A 53 -19.30 2.11 7.33
N ASN A 54 -19.79 2.70 8.42
CA ASN A 54 -21.22 2.89 8.61
C ASN A 54 -21.77 3.95 7.63
N GLU A 55 -23.05 3.86 7.28
CA GLU A 55 -23.70 4.81 6.34
C GLU A 55 -23.62 6.26 6.82
N ASP A 56 -23.69 6.51 8.12
CA ASP A 56 -23.57 7.85 8.72
C ASP A 56 -22.15 8.43 8.64
N GLN A 57 -21.16 7.59 8.33
CA GLN A 57 -19.77 7.99 8.09
C GLN A 57 -19.48 8.19 6.59
N LYS A 58 -20.42 7.83 5.70
CA LYS A 58 -20.25 8.03 4.27
C LYS A 58 -20.42 9.49 3.91
N SER A 59 -19.41 10.05 3.25
CA SER A 59 -19.42 11.41 2.76
C SER A 59 -20.31 11.52 1.51
N ASP A 60 -20.95 12.67 1.33
CA ASP A 60 -21.70 12.97 0.12
C ASP A 60 -20.80 12.87 -1.13
N GLY A 61 -21.29 12.21 -2.18
CA GLY A 61 -20.52 11.88 -3.38
C GLY A 61 -19.42 10.81 -3.21
N GLY A 62 -19.25 10.24 -2.01
CA GLY A 62 -18.27 9.17 -1.76
C GLY A 62 -18.67 7.83 -2.39
N ILE A 63 -17.69 7.11 -2.95
CA ILE A 63 -17.86 5.74 -3.46
C ILE A 63 -17.14 4.79 -2.51
N TYR A 64 -17.88 3.81 -1.99
CA TYR A 64 -17.39 2.83 -1.02
C TYR A 64 -17.54 1.44 -1.63
N ASP A 65 -16.41 0.83 -1.97
CA ASP A 65 -16.31 -0.51 -2.55
C ASP A 65 -15.16 -1.25 -1.83
N SER A 66 -15.46 -2.43 -1.25
CA SER A 66 -14.56 -3.14 -0.33
C SER A 66 -13.74 -4.21 -1.03
#